data_AF-A0A951CTP1-F1
#
_entry.id   AF-A0A951CTP1-F1
#
_cell.length_a   1.000
_cell.length_b   1.000
_cell.length_c   1.000
_cell.angle_alpha   90.00
_cell.angle_beta   90.00
_cell.angle_gamma   90.00
#
_symmetry.space_group_name_H-M   'P 1'
#
loop_
_entity.id
_entity.type
_entity.pdbx_description
1 polymer ?
#
loop_
_entity_poly.entity_id
_entity_poly.type
_entity_poly.pdbx_seq_one_letter_code
_entity_poly.pdbx_strand_id
1 'polypeptide(L)'
;MQWLRYRAQSYLRGQQILQGLGVLPQGSACPLTFQDLAGNEFTLQVTPANEPLKYIPAPGEGPNSLYLENTGKLVNSDRSYSFAYAAATRVLYVRYLRCASDSGNPFPSFAAAVLQALDTNPVDSFALDLRDNAGGDANVIDPLLNGLAQRAQALLGNPNFRVYVVVNKGTFSSGMDNAMQFKSLALQTAAQYPSLGIDTRFIVIGEPTGGKPLHWGNVKTFTMPASQLGGQYSTAFLSAPSGIPNGPSFNPDVAVAMRSTDFFARFDPVLGAILARSNGAAPPPSGNVFVLNGASFRTEQGVAPGSFASGFGSFEQVPDQVLIASTSGHIASASVSQVNFIVPVSAPPGPTTISVRAAGVELATGQFMITASSPGLFILQPADPAQPGAVENQDYSVNSQSNPAPGGSVIQIFATGYGALDASGSAPVQAYIAELPAEVLFSGPIAPGLWQINARVPASLSGQASLFLISGNAVSNAVTIWVQ
;
A
#
# COMPACT_ATOMS: atom_id res chain seq x y z
N MET A 1 -16.12 9.21 -7.42
CA MET A 1 -15.23 9.56 -8.55
C MET A 1 -13.79 9.65 -8.04
N GLN A 2 -12.89 8.77 -8.47
CA GLN A 2 -11.52 8.69 -7.93
C GLN A 2 -10.65 9.89 -8.30
N TRP A 3 -10.81 10.41 -9.53
CA TRP A 3 -10.06 11.59 -9.98
C TRP A 3 -10.31 12.81 -9.09
N LEU A 4 -11.54 13.02 -8.63
CA LEU A 4 -11.83 14.11 -7.70
C LEU A 4 -11.06 13.95 -6.38
N ARG A 5 -10.96 12.73 -5.84
CA ARG A 5 -10.16 12.45 -4.64
C ARG A 5 -8.67 12.71 -4.90
N TYR A 6 -8.15 12.33 -6.06
CA TYR A 6 -6.77 12.64 -6.46
C TYR A 6 -6.53 14.15 -6.61
N ARG A 7 -7.47 14.90 -7.17
CA ARG A 7 -7.35 16.36 -7.37
C ARG A 7 -7.62 17.16 -6.09
N ALA A 8 -8.33 16.61 -5.12
CA ALA A 8 -8.63 17.25 -3.85
C ALA A 8 -7.35 17.72 -3.14
N GLN A 9 -6.26 16.95 -3.20
CA GLN A 9 -4.98 17.36 -2.61
C GLN A 9 -4.44 18.68 -3.18
N SER A 10 -4.74 19.00 -4.45
CA SER A 10 -4.36 20.27 -5.06
C SER A 10 -5.34 21.39 -4.72
N TYR A 11 -6.65 21.09 -4.68
CA TYR A 11 -7.68 22.07 -4.35
C TYR A 11 -7.64 22.51 -2.89
N LEU A 12 -7.44 21.57 -1.96
CA LEU A 12 -7.36 21.85 -0.52
C LEU A 12 -6.16 22.70 -0.12
N ARG A 13 -5.15 22.82 -0.99
CA ARG A 13 -4.00 23.73 -0.78
C ARG A 13 -4.22 25.11 -1.41
N GLY A 14 -5.21 25.26 -2.28
CA GLY A 14 -5.49 26.52 -2.96
C GLY A 14 -6.35 27.42 -2.09
N GLN A 15 -5.75 28.34 -1.35
CA GLN A 15 -6.49 29.26 -0.47
C GLN A 15 -7.61 30.00 -1.22
N GLN A 16 -7.34 30.54 -2.41
CA GLN A 16 -8.36 31.28 -3.17
C GLN A 16 -9.52 30.38 -3.62
N ILE A 17 -9.26 29.09 -3.86
CA ILE A 17 -10.31 28.10 -4.18
C ILE A 17 -11.20 27.92 -2.96
N LEU A 18 -10.61 27.69 -1.78
CA LEU A 18 -11.35 27.51 -0.54
C LEU A 18 -12.15 28.75 -0.13
N GLN A 19 -11.58 29.94 -0.33
CA GLN A 19 -12.28 31.22 -0.10
C GLN A 19 -13.44 31.43 -1.07
N GLY A 20 -13.24 31.15 -2.36
CA GLY A 20 -14.29 31.24 -3.37
C GLY A 20 -15.44 30.26 -3.13
N LEU A 21 -15.16 29.11 -2.51
CA LEU A 21 -16.16 28.12 -2.10
C LEU A 21 -16.81 28.43 -0.74
N GLY A 22 -16.38 29.49 -0.03
CA GLY A 22 -16.88 29.83 1.30
C GLY A 22 -16.46 28.85 2.41
N VAL A 23 -15.50 27.96 2.13
CA VAL A 23 -14.94 27.01 3.12
C VAL A 23 -14.04 27.75 4.10
N LEU A 24 -13.30 28.74 3.61
CA LEU A 24 -12.46 29.61 4.42
C LEU A 24 -12.91 31.07 4.31
N PRO A 25 -12.79 31.86 5.38
CA PRO A 25 -13.03 33.29 5.30
C PRO A 25 -12.01 33.96 4.38
N GLN A 26 -12.39 35.10 3.80
CA GLN A 26 -11.44 35.96 3.11
C GLN A 26 -10.40 36.47 4.11
N GLY A 27 -9.12 36.38 3.76
CA GLY A 27 -8.02 36.76 4.63
C GLY A 27 -6.67 36.24 4.14
N SER A 28 -5.59 36.67 4.80
CA SER A 28 -4.22 36.22 4.53
C SER A 28 -3.81 34.97 5.34
N ALA A 29 -4.60 34.58 6.34
CA ALA A 29 -4.41 33.37 7.12
C ALA A 29 -5.67 32.50 7.06
N CYS A 30 -5.46 31.19 7.01
CA CYS A 30 -6.50 30.17 6.98
C CYS A 30 -6.61 29.55 8.38
N PRO A 31 -7.70 29.78 9.14
CA PRO A 31 -7.92 29.06 10.37
C PRO A 31 -8.27 27.60 10.04
N LEU A 32 -7.37 26.67 10.37
CA LEU A 32 -7.60 25.24 10.23
C LEU A 32 -7.74 24.64 11.63
N THR A 33 -8.92 24.11 11.94
CA THR A 33 -9.18 23.42 13.21
C THR A 33 -8.92 21.93 13.05
N PHE A 34 -8.17 21.37 14.00
CA PHE A 34 -7.82 19.96 14.08
C PHE A 34 -8.28 19.40 15.42
N GLN A 35 -8.56 18.11 15.47
CA GLN A 35 -8.77 17.36 16.71
C GLN A 35 -7.64 16.34 16.85
N ASP A 36 -6.96 16.33 17.99
CA ASP A 36 -5.95 15.31 18.29
C ASP A 36 -6.60 13.96 18.67
N LEU A 37 -5.79 12.91 18.82
CA LEU A 37 -6.30 11.58 19.19
C LEU A 37 -6.85 11.50 20.63
N ALA A 38 -6.57 12.50 21.47
CA ALA A 38 -7.15 12.64 22.80
C ALA A 38 -8.49 13.40 22.79
N GLY A 39 -8.93 13.87 21.61
CA GLY A 39 -10.17 14.62 21.41
C GLY A 39 -10.03 16.13 21.62
N ASN A 40 -8.81 16.65 21.89
CA ASN A 40 -8.59 18.08 22.06
C ASN A 40 -8.63 18.77 20.71
N GLU A 41 -9.43 19.83 20.61
CA GLU A 41 -9.44 20.68 19.43
C GLU A 41 -8.41 21.81 19.55
N PHE A 42 -7.71 22.09 18.46
CA PHE A 42 -6.82 23.24 18.34
C PHE A 42 -6.91 23.83 16.94
N THR A 43 -6.72 25.15 16.83
CA THR A 43 -6.77 25.86 15.55
C THR A 43 -5.38 26.38 15.20
N LEU A 44 -4.89 26.03 14.01
CA LEU A 44 -3.68 26.61 13.43
C LEU A 44 -4.05 27.75 12.48
N GLN A 45 -3.34 28.86 12.58
CA GLN A 45 -3.41 29.93 11.59
C GLN A 45 -2.38 29.65 10.50
N VAL A 46 -2.85 29.16 9.35
CA VAL A 46 -1.98 28.75 8.24
C VAL A 46 -1.94 29.84 7.19
N THR A 47 -0.79 30.48 7.02
CA THR A 47 -0.55 31.43 5.93
C THR A 47 -0.14 30.66 4.67
N PRO A 48 -0.67 30.99 3.49
CA PRO A 48 -0.22 30.42 2.24
C PRO A 48 1.28 30.70 2.02
N ALA A 49 2.00 29.74 1.49
CA ALA A 49 3.38 29.90 1.08
C ALA A 49 3.61 29.23 -0.28
N ASN A 50 4.54 29.76 -1.07
CA ASN A 50 4.94 29.19 -2.36
C ASN A 50 6.09 28.19 -2.19
N GLU A 51 5.95 27.28 -1.23
CA GLU A 51 6.96 26.26 -0.96
C GLU A 51 6.83 25.08 -1.93
N PRO A 52 7.95 24.50 -2.40
CA PRO A 52 7.91 23.24 -3.15
C PRO A 52 7.25 22.15 -2.32
N LEU A 53 6.40 21.36 -2.97
CA LEU A 53 5.77 20.21 -2.34
C LEU A 53 6.81 19.13 -2.05
N LYS A 54 6.80 18.61 -0.83
CA LYS A 54 7.62 17.45 -0.45
C LYS A 54 6.89 16.17 -0.88
N TYR A 55 7.44 15.50 -1.88
CA TYR A 55 6.88 14.25 -2.44
C TYR A 55 7.52 12.98 -1.85
N ILE A 56 8.51 13.14 -0.98
CA ILE A 56 9.19 12.07 -0.26
C ILE A 56 9.54 12.57 1.15
N PRO A 57 9.57 11.69 2.17
CA PRO A 57 10.25 11.98 3.44
C PRO A 57 11.69 12.44 3.19
N ALA A 58 12.27 13.24 4.09
CA ALA A 58 13.55 13.89 3.79
C ALA A 58 14.64 12.82 3.53
N PRO A 59 15.33 12.81 2.38
CA PRO A 59 16.28 11.75 2.03
C PRO A 59 17.41 11.55 3.04
N GLY A 60 17.76 12.60 3.79
CA GLY A 60 18.81 12.55 4.81
C GLY A 60 18.44 11.82 6.11
N GLU A 61 17.18 11.42 6.30
CA GLU A 61 16.77 10.73 7.53
C GLU A 61 16.78 9.21 7.40
N GLY A 62 16.98 8.64 6.19
CA GLY A 62 17.04 7.19 5.99
C GLY A 62 16.71 6.73 4.57
N PRO A 63 16.75 5.41 4.29
CA PRO A 63 16.42 4.85 2.98
C PRO A 63 14.95 5.10 2.59
N ASN A 64 14.70 5.18 1.29
CA ASN A 64 13.36 5.29 0.70
C ASN A 64 12.97 3.99 0.01
N SER A 65 11.66 3.73 -0.08
CA SER A 65 11.15 2.66 -0.95
C SER A 65 11.49 2.90 -2.42
N LEU A 66 11.52 1.83 -3.22
CA LEU A 66 11.68 1.92 -4.68
C LEU A 66 10.68 2.91 -5.30
N TYR A 67 9.44 2.93 -4.79
CA TYR A 67 8.42 3.87 -5.24
C TYR A 67 8.79 5.32 -4.95
N LEU A 68 9.16 5.64 -3.70
CA LEU A 68 9.50 7.00 -3.30
C LEU A 68 10.78 7.48 -3.99
N GLU A 69 11.80 6.63 -4.05
CA GLU A 69 13.07 6.96 -4.72
C GLU A 69 12.86 7.27 -6.20
N ASN A 70 12.15 6.41 -6.93
CA ASN A 70 11.91 6.61 -8.36
C ASN A 70 10.91 7.74 -8.64
N THR A 71 9.96 8.00 -7.74
CA THR A 71 9.06 9.16 -7.85
C THR A 71 9.81 10.48 -7.64
N GLY A 72 10.72 10.53 -6.65
CA GLY A 72 11.57 11.68 -6.38
C GLY A 72 12.45 12.08 -7.58
N LYS A 73 12.88 11.10 -8.40
CA LYS A 73 13.63 11.34 -9.64
C LYS A 73 12.81 12.02 -10.75
N LEU A 74 11.48 11.99 -10.69
CA LEU A 74 10.61 12.37 -11.81
C LEU A 74 9.76 13.63 -11.55
N VAL A 75 9.15 13.76 -10.37
CA VAL A 75 8.07 14.74 -10.13
C VAL A 75 8.50 16.20 -10.33
N ASN A 76 9.76 16.53 -10.03
CA ASN A 76 10.35 17.87 -10.21
C ASN A 76 11.35 17.92 -11.38
N SER A 77 11.15 17.09 -12.40
CA SER A 77 12.00 17.03 -13.58
C SER A 77 11.17 16.90 -14.86
N ASP A 78 11.82 17.14 -16.00
CA ASP A 78 11.26 16.90 -17.33
C ASP A 78 11.26 15.41 -17.72
N ARG A 79 11.73 14.51 -16.83
CA ARG A 79 11.76 13.08 -17.09
C ARG A 79 10.40 12.43 -16.92
N SER A 80 10.08 11.50 -17.79
CA SER A 80 8.78 10.80 -17.82
C SER A 80 8.86 9.40 -17.20
N TYR A 81 10.06 8.83 -17.12
CA TYR A 81 10.27 7.46 -16.63
C TYR A 81 11.64 7.22 -15.99
N SER A 82 11.68 6.19 -15.15
CA SER A 82 12.89 5.63 -14.56
C SER A 82 12.70 4.13 -14.34
N PHE A 83 13.80 3.39 -14.15
CA PHE A 83 13.73 1.99 -13.72
C PHE A 83 14.87 1.65 -12.77
N ALA A 84 14.66 0.61 -11.97
CA ALA A 84 15.65 0.04 -11.07
C ALA A 84 15.48 -1.48 -11.00
N TYR A 85 16.59 -2.21 -10.86
CA TYR A 85 16.58 -3.63 -10.56
C TYR A 85 17.00 -3.85 -9.10
N ALA A 86 16.09 -4.35 -8.28
CA ALA A 86 16.34 -4.69 -6.90
C ALA A 86 16.76 -6.16 -6.81
N ALA A 87 18.08 -6.41 -6.84
CA ALA A 87 18.64 -7.76 -6.88
C ALA A 87 18.23 -8.63 -5.68
N ALA A 88 18.16 -8.05 -4.48
CA ALA A 88 17.83 -8.77 -3.25
C ALA A 88 16.41 -9.35 -3.25
N THR A 89 15.48 -8.72 -3.98
CA THR A 89 14.08 -9.16 -4.10
C THR A 89 13.72 -9.63 -5.51
N ARG A 90 14.68 -9.59 -6.44
CA ARG A 90 14.52 -9.96 -7.86
C ARG A 90 13.36 -9.21 -8.53
N VAL A 91 13.18 -7.94 -8.17
CA VAL A 91 12.16 -7.04 -8.73
C VAL A 91 12.81 -6.14 -9.78
N LEU A 92 12.30 -6.17 -11.02
CA LEU A 92 12.57 -5.13 -12.02
C LEU A 92 11.42 -4.12 -11.99
N TYR A 93 11.70 -2.94 -11.45
CA TYR A 93 10.71 -1.90 -11.20
C TYR A 93 10.85 -0.76 -12.21
N VAL A 94 9.77 -0.44 -12.91
CA VAL A 94 9.68 0.63 -13.91
C VAL A 94 8.67 1.65 -13.41
N ARG A 95 9.10 2.90 -13.21
CA ARG A 95 8.22 4.03 -12.94
C ARG A 95 7.94 4.76 -14.24
N TYR A 96 6.68 4.79 -14.66
CA TYR A 96 6.26 5.51 -15.88
C TYR A 96 5.23 6.58 -15.52
N LEU A 97 5.72 7.80 -15.25
CA LEU A 97 4.94 8.91 -14.70
C LEU A 97 4.14 9.67 -15.76
N ARG A 98 4.60 9.71 -17.02
CA ARG A 98 3.94 10.47 -18.09
C ARG A 98 3.99 9.68 -19.38
N CYS A 99 2.91 9.63 -20.14
CA CYS A 99 2.92 9.02 -21.47
C CYS A 99 3.58 9.94 -22.50
N ALA A 100 4.88 10.21 -22.32
CA ALA A 100 5.66 11.11 -23.15
C ALA A 100 7.07 10.53 -23.32
N SER A 101 7.70 10.80 -24.46
CA SER A 101 9.10 10.45 -24.69
C SER A 101 10.00 11.60 -24.26
N ASP A 102 11.00 11.31 -23.43
CA ASP A 102 12.00 12.30 -23.03
C ASP A 102 12.91 12.64 -24.21
N SER A 103 13.23 13.92 -24.40
CA SER A 103 14.08 14.38 -25.51
C SER A 103 15.51 13.85 -25.40
N GLY A 104 16.07 13.82 -24.18
CA GLY A 104 17.43 13.36 -23.90
C GLY A 104 17.59 11.85 -23.71
N ASN A 105 16.50 11.11 -23.62
CA ASN A 105 16.51 9.65 -23.51
C ASN A 105 15.22 9.10 -24.13
N PRO A 106 15.11 8.99 -25.47
CA PRO A 106 13.87 8.58 -26.12
C PRO A 106 13.34 7.23 -25.62
N PHE A 107 12.01 7.08 -25.58
CA PHE A 107 11.38 5.90 -24.97
C PHE A 107 11.84 4.56 -25.57
N PRO A 108 12.04 4.41 -26.90
CA PRO A 108 12.58 3.16 -27.44
C PRO A 108 13.94 2.76 -26.86
N SER A 109 14.83 3.72 -26.61
CA SER A 109 16.14 3.48 -25.99
C SER A 109 15.98 3.07 -24.52
N PHE A 110 15.09 3.74 -23.78
CA PHE A 110 14.74 3.36 -22.42
C PHE A 110 14.15 1.95 -22.34
N ALA A 111 13.18 1.63 -23.21
CA ALA A 111 12.57 0.31 -23.28
C ALA A 111 13.61 -0.77 -23.58
N ALA A 112 14.54 -0.52 -24.51
CA ALA A 112 15.63 -1.45 -24.79
C ALA A 112 16.51 -1.71 -23.55
N ALA A 113 16.83 -0.66 -22.77
CA ALA A 113 17.60 -0.82 -21.53
C ALA A 113 16.85 -1.61 -20.45
N VAL A 114 15.54 -1.39 -20.30
CA VAL A 114 14.69 -2.17 -19.38
C VAL A 114 14.63 -3.64 -19.80
N LEU A 115 14.42 -3.90 -21.08
CA LEU A 115 14.35 -5.26 -21.64
C LEU A 115 15.70 -5.97 -21.53
N GLN A 116 16.81 -5.27 -21.76
CA GLN A 116 18.14 -5.79 -21.52
C GLN A 116 18.33 -6.17 -20.05
N ALA A 117 17.93 -5.31 -19.11
CA ALA A 117 18.01 -5.62 -17.70
C ALA A 117 17.15 -6.84 -17.32
N LEU A 118 15.99 -7.00 -17.96
CA LEU A 118 15.13 -8.18 -17.81
C LEU A 118 15.80 -9.46 -18.33
N ASP A 119 16.56 -9.38 -19.43
CA ASP A 119 17.27 -10.52 -20.02
C ASP A 119 18.53 -10.92 -19.25
N THR A 120 19.24 -9.95 -18.67
CA THR A 120 20.55 -10.19 -18.02
C THR A 120 20.47 -10.48 -16.54
N ASN A 121 19.32 -10.27 -15.90
CA ASN A 121 19.16 -10.44 -14.46
C ASN A 121 18.09 -11.49 -14.12
N PRO A 122 18.22 -12.18 -12.99
CA PRO A 122 17.15 -13.02 -12.48
C PRO A 122 15.98 -12.16 -11.99
N VAL A 123 14.83 -12.22 -12.67
CA VAL A 123 13.63 -11.47 -12.31
C VAL A 123 12.49 -12.41 -11.95
N ASP A 124 11.90 -12.21 -10.77
CA ASP A 124 10.67 -12.90 -10.35
C ASP A 124 9.46 -11.98 -10.41
N SER A 125 9.66 -10.66 -10.40
CA SER A 125 8.59 -9.67 -10.52
C SER A 125 9.02 -8.54 -11.45
N PHE A 126 8.27 -8.35 -12.54
CA PHE A 126 8.32 -7.11 -13.32
C PHE A 126 7.19 -6.20 -12.85
N ALA A 127 7.50 -5.00 -12.38
CA ALA A 127 6.50 -4.03 -11.91
C ALA A 127 6.51 -2.78 -12.79
N LEU A 128 5.44 -2.54 -13.53
CA LEU A 128 5.19 -1.31 -14.28
C LEU A 128 4.29 -0.40 -13.46
N ASP A 129 4.86 0.65 -12.90
CA ASP A 129 4.16 1.59 -12.03
C ASP A 129 3.65 2.83 -12.78
N LEU A 130 2.32 2.87 -12.92
CA LEU A 130 1.53 3.92 -13.56
C LEU A 130 0.80 4.81 -12.54
N ARG A 131 1.12 4.72 -11.24
CA ARG A 131 0.55 5.63 -10.23
C ARG A 131 0.82 7.07 -10.65
N ASP A 132 -0.15 7.96 -10.47
CA ASP A 132 -0.04 9.38 -10.82
C ASP A 132 0.22 9.68 -12.31
N ASN A 133 0.16 8.69 -13.20
CA ASN A 133 0.29 8.89 -14.63
C ASN A 133 -1.02 9.41 -15.22
N ALA A 134 -1.06 10.72 -15.45
CA ALA A 134 -2.23 11.43 -15.95
C ALA A 134 -2.45 11.31 -17.47
N GLY A 135 -1.55 10.64 -18.19
CA GLY A 135 -1.63 10.39 -19.63
C GLY A 135 -0.61 11.15 -20.48
N GLY A 136 -0.95 11.37 -21.75
CA GLY A 136 -0.07 11.86 -22.81
C GLY A 136 -0.41 11.16 -24.13
N ASP A 137 0.59 10.59 -24.81
CA ASP A 137 0.43 9.73 -25.98
C ASP A 137 0.51 8.25 -25.57
N ALA A 138 -0.59 7.52 -25.73
CA ALA A 138 -0.71 6.12 -25.34
C ALA A 138 0.27 5.19 -26.08
N ASN A 139 0.73 5.55 -27.29
CA ASN A 139 1.56 4.68 -28.12
C ASN A 139 3.05 4.73 -27.72
N VAL A 140 3.45 5.70 -26.89
CA VAL A 140 4.85 5.84 -26.46
C VAL A 140 5.35 4.56 -25.77
N ILE A 141 4.47 3.82 -25.07
CA ILE A 141 4.84 2.61 -24.33
C ILE A 141 5.11 1.39 -25.21
N ASP A 142 4.65 1.39 -26.46
CA ASP A 142 4.58 0.21 -27.33
C ASP A 142 5.91 -0.57 -27.46
N PRO A 143 7.10 0.08 -27.57
CA PRO A 143 8.37 -0.66 -27.62
C PRO A 143 8.60 -1.58 -26.41
N LEU A 144 8.17 -1.15 -25.21
CA LEU A 144 8.30 -1.96 -23.99
C LEU A 144 7.30 -3.11 -23.99
N LEU A 145 6.03 -2.85 -24.31
CA LEU A 145 4.99 -3.89 -24.34
C LEU A 145 5.28 -4.97 -25.39
N ASN A 146 5.69 -4.55 -26.59
CA ASN A 146 6.06 -5.47 -27.66
C ASN A 146 7.29 -6.31 -27.27
N GLY A 147 8.29 -5.70 -26.64
CA GLY A 147 9.48 -6.41 -26.16
C GLY A 147 9.19 -7.42 -25.05
N LEU A 148 8.24 -7.12 -24.16
CA LEU A 148 7.74 -8.06 -23.14
C LEU A 148 6.99 -9.23 -23.78
N ALA A 149 6.10 -8.95 -24.75
CA ALA A 149 5.36 -9.97 -25.47
C ALA A 149 6.29 -10.96 -26.21
N GLN A 150 7.34 -10.46 -26.85
CA GLN A 150 8.36 -11.30 -27.50
C GLN A 150 9.11 -12.22 -26.52
N ARG A 151 9.21 -11.83 -25.25
CA ARG A 151 9.91 -12.59 -24.20
C ARG A 151 8.97 -13.47 -23.37
N ALA A 152 7.65 -13.37 -23.58
CA ALA A 152 6.65 -13.99 -22.70
C ALA A 152 6.90 -15.48 -22.48
N GLN A 153 7.20 -16.25 -23.53
CA GLN A 153 7.47 -17.68 -23.41
C GLN A 153 8.69 -17.99 -22.53
N ALA A 154 9.79 -17.25 -22.70
CA ALA A 154 11.01 -17.44 -21.91
C ALA A 154 10.80 -17.03 -20.45
N LEU A 155 10.18 -15.87 -20.22
CA LEU A 155 9.88 -15.35 -18.89
C LEU A 155 8.95 -16.27 -18.10
N LEU A 156 7.93 -16.83 -18.77
CA LEU A 156 7.00 -17.78 -18.16
C LEU A 156 7.61 -19.15 -17.87
N GLY A 157 8.79 -19.44 -18.42
CA GLY A 157 9.60 -20.59 -18.00
C GLY A 157 10.06 -20.50 -16.54
N ASN A 158 10.17 -19.29 -15.97
CA ASN A 158 10.37 -19.11 -14.54
C ASN A 158 9.02 -19.26 -13.81
N PRO A 159 8.82 -20.29 -12.96
CA PRO A 159 7.56 -20.50 -12.26
C PRO A 159 7.20 -19.34 -11.31
N ASN A 160 8.20 -18.59 -10.83
CA ASN A 160 8.01 -17.44 -9.95
C ASN A 160 7.75 -16.13 -10.70
N PHE A 161 7.99 -16.06 -12.01
CA PHE A 161 7.85 -14.82 -12.75
C PHE A 161 6.39 -14.35 -12.79
N ARG A 162 6.20 -13.09 -12.43
CA ARG A 162 4.92 -12.37 -12.44
C ARG A 162 5.14 -10.97 -12.99
N VAL A 163 4.09 -10.43 -13.59
CA VAL A 163 4.02 -9.05 -14.04
C VAL A 163 2.93 -8.31 -13.26
N TYR A 164 3.29 -7.14 -12.74
CA TYR A 164 2.39 -6.24 -12.04
C TYR A 164 2.28 -4.92 -12.76
N VAL A 165 1.05 -4.45 -12.98
CA VAL A 165 0.77 -3.08 -13.39
C VAL A 165 0.18 -2.34 -12.21
N VAL A 166 0.92 -1.36 -11.69
CA VAL A 166 0.52 -0.62 -10.50
C VAL A 166 -0.27 0.63 -10.89
N VAL A 167 -1.45 0.80 -10.31
CA VAL A 167 -2.36 1.92 -10.62
C VAL A 167 -2.82 2.62 -9.35
N ASN A 168 -3.22 3.88 -9.45
CA ASN A 168 -3.91 4.60 -8.39
C ASN A 168 -4.95 5.59 -8.93
N LYS A 169 -5.54 6.37 -8.02
CA LYS A 169 -6.51 7.44 -8.34
C LYS A 169 -5.98 8.50 -9.32
N GLY A 170 -4.66 8.64 -9.43
CA GLY A 170 -3.97 9.54 -10.35
C GLY A 170 -3.68 8.95 -11.73
N THR A 171 -3.81 7.63 -11.91
CA THR A 171 -3.75 6.97 -13.21
C THR A 171 -4.98 7.37 -14.05
N PHE A 172 -4.76 8.09 -15.14
CA PHE A 172 -5.82 8.73 -15.95
C PHE A 172 -5.46 8.76 -17.44
N SER A 173 -6.46 8.90 -18.32
CA SER A 173 -6.30 8.99 -19.78
C SER A 173 -5.35 7.91 -20.30
N SER A 174 -4.30 8.26 -21.06
CA SER A 174 -3.37 7.28 -21.63
C SER A 174 -2.63 6.43 -20.59
N GLY A 175 -2.47 6.90 -19.35
CA GLY A 175 -1.94 6.07 -18.26
C GLY A 175 -2.91 4.94 -17.89
N MET A 176 -4.22 5.22 -17.90
CA MET A 176 -5.25 4.20 -17.76
C MET A 176 -5.34 3.31 -19.01
N ASP A 177 -5.24 3.90 -20.20
CA ASP A 177 -5.27 3.14 -21.46
C ASP A 177 -4.12 2.14 -21.53
N ASN A 178 -2.90 2.50 -21.09
CA ASN A 178 -1.77 1.59 -21.01
C ASN A 178 -2.02 0.45 -20.00
N ALA A 179 -2.66 0.72 -18.87
CA ALA A 179 -3.05 -0.33 -17.91
C ALA A 179 -4.11 -1.29 -18.51
N MET A 180 -5.09 -0.74 -19.23
CA MET A 180 -6.11 -1.53 -19.92
C MET A 180 -5.54 -2.33 -21.08
N GLN A 181 -4.65 -1.75 -21.89
CA GLN A 181 -3.95 -2.42 -22.99
C GLN A 181 -3.19 -3.64 -22.48
N PHE A 182 -2.48 -3.48 -21.36
CA PHE A 182 -1.81 -4.58 -20.68
C PHE A 182 -2.80 -5.67 -20.24
N LYS A 183 -3.90 -5.30 -19.58
CA LYS A 183 -4.92 -6.26 -19.14
C LYS A 183 -5.56 -7.01 -20.32
N SER A 184 -5.87 -6.30 -21.40
CA SER A 184 -6.39 -6.90 -22.64
C SER A 184 -5.41 -7.92 -23.24
N LEU A 185 -4.11 -7.60 -23.27
CA LEU A 185 -3.08 -8.53 -23.73
C LEU A 185 -3.01 -9.78 -22.83
N ALA A 186 -3.07 -9.60 -21.51
CA ALA A 186 -3.09 -10.71 -20.56
C ALA A 186 -4.32 -11.62 -20.77
N LEU A 187 -5.52 -11.04 -20.94
CA LEU A 187 -6.74 -11.81 -21.20
C LEU A 187 -6.67 -12.60 -22.51
N GLN A 188 -6.14 -11.99 -23.58
CA GLN A 188 -5.94 -12.66 -24.87
C GLN A 188 -4.94 -13.81 -24.75
N THR A 189 -3.83 -13.59 -24.04
CA THR A 189 -2.79 -14.60 -23.82
C THR A 189 -3.33 -15.76 -22.96
N ALA A 190 -4.14 -15.47 -21.94
CA ALA A 190 -4.78 -16.48 -21.11
C ALA A 190 -5.72 -17.39 -21.93
N ALA A 191 -6.50 -16.80 -22.84
CA ALA A 191 -7.39 -17.55 -23.72
C ALA A 191 -6.62 -18.43 -24.72
N GLN A 192 -5.48 -17.96 -25.21
CA GLN A 192 -4.62 -18.70 -26.14
C GLN A 192 -3.83 -19.82 -25.45
N TYR A 193 -3.42 -19.62 -24.18
CA TYR A 193 -2.56 -20.52 -23.44
C TYR A 193 -3.07 -20.80 -22.02
N PRO A 194 -4.21 -21.53 -21.87
CA PRO A 194 -4.87 -21.72 -20.57
C PRO A 194 -4.02 -22.47 -19.54
N SER A 195 -3.02 -23.26 -19.96
CA SER A 195 -2.11 -23.99 -19.07
C SER A 195 -1.03 -23.14 -18.41
N LEU A 196 -0.84 -21.88 -18.84
CA LEU A 196 0.24 -21.02 -18.34
C LEU A 196 -0.15 -20.20 -17.09
N GLY A 197 -1.42 -20.27 -16.65
CA GLY A 197 -1.90 -19.57 -15.45
C GLY A 197 -1.73 -18.05 -15.53
N ILE A 198 -1.97 -17.47 -16.71
CA ILE A 198 -1.75 -16.05 -17.03
C ILE A 198 -2.55 -15.13 -16.11
N ASP A 199 -3.76 -15.52 -15.73
CA ASP A 199 -4.65 -14.83 -14.79
C ASP A 199 -4.02 -14.62 -13.40
N THR A 200 -3.21 -15.57 -12.95
CA THR A 200 -2.44 -15.47 -11.69
C THR A 200 -1.04 -14.88 -11.87
N ARG A 201 -0.67 -14.56 -13.11
CA ARG A 201 0.67 -14.08 -13.49
C ARG A 201 0.74 -12.62 -13.91
N PHE A 202 -0.35 -12.08 -14.43
CA PHE A 202 -0.44 -10.72 -14.96
C PHE A 202 -1.51 -9.96 -14.16
N ILE A 203 -1.07 -9.14 -13.23
CA ILE A 203 -1.91 -8.60 -12.16
C ILE A 203 -1.90 -7.08 -12.22
N VAL A 204 -3.08 -6.46 -12.30
CA VAL A 204 -3.23 -5.03 -12.01
C VAL A 204 -3.41 -4.85 -10.51
N ILE A 205 -2.60 -4.01 -9.86
CA ILE A 205 -2.55 -3.89 -8.39
C ILE A 205 -2.56 -2.42 -7.96
N GLY A 206 -3.16 -2.11 -6.80
CA GLY A 206 -3.14 -0.77 -6.21
C GLY A 206 -4.55 -0.22 -5.95
N GLU A 207 -4.82 1.03 -6.36
CA GLU A 207 -6.13 1.67 -6.17
C GLU A 207 -6.86 1.88 -7.51
N PRO A 208 -8.21 1.94 -7.52
CA PRO A 208 -8.96 2.23 -8.73
C PRO A 208 -8.51 3.51 -9.43
N THR A 209 -8.46 3.48 -10.77
CA THR A 209 -8.00 4.61 -11.60
C THR A 209 -8.87 5.84 -11.48
N GLY A 210 -8.31 7.00 -11.79
CA GLY A 210 -9.06 8.25 -11.89
C GLY A 210 -10.05 8.26 -13.05
N GLY A 211 -9.66 7.65 -14.18
CA GLY A 211 -10.48 7.50 -15.38
C GLY A 211 -11.43 6.31 -15.29
N LYS A 212 -12.45 6.30 -16.15
CA LYS A 212 -13.37 5.16 -16.34
C LYS A 212 -13.15 4.53 -17.72
N PRO A 213 -13.26 3.20 -17.90
CA PRO A 213 -12.97 2.54 -19.18
C PRO A 213 -13.77 3.11 -20.37
N LEU A 214 -15.09 3.27 -20.22
CA LEU A 214 -15.96 3.89 -21.23
C LEU A 214 -16.06 5.40 -21.00
N HIS A 215 -15.40 6.22 -21.82
CA HIS A 215 -15.27 7.66 -21.54
C HIS A 215 -15.14 8.54 -22.79
N TRP A 216 -15.21 9.86 -22.58
CA TRP A 216 -14.92 10.86 -23.60
C TRP A 216 -13.45 11.25 -23.53
N GLY A 217 -12.71 11.08 -24.63
CA GLY A 217 -11.28 11.38 -24.77
C GLY A 217 -10.97 12.23 -26.00
N ASN A 218 -9.72 12.18 -26.47
CA ASN A 218 -9.19 13.02 -27.57
C ASN A 218 -9.41 14.51 -27.31
N VAL A 219 -8.65 15.05 -26.36
CA VAL A 219 -8.81 16.42 -25.90
C VAL A 219 -8.32 17.42 -26.95
N LYS A 220 -9.13 18.43 -27.26
CA LYS A 220 -8.70 19.65 -27.93
C LYS A 220 -8.64 20.80 -26.94
N THR A 221 -7.62 21.64 -27.08
CA THR A 221 -7.44 22.86 -26.28
C THR A 221 -7.86 24.09 -27.06
N PHE A 222 -8.27 25.14 -26.36
CA PHE A 222 -8.58 26.46 -26.94
C PHE A 222 -8.20 27.56 -25.94
N THR A 223 -8.03 28.79 -26.45
CA THR A 223 -7.79 29.98 -25.62
C THR A 223 -8.95 30.95 -25.80
N MET A 224 -9.53 31.41 -24.69
CA MET A 224 -10.61 32.40 -24.74
C MET A 224 -10.08 33.77 -25.19
N PRO A 225 -10.70 34.41 -26.21
CA PRO A 225 -10.14 35.63 -26.80
C PRO A 225 -9.99 36.82 -25.84
N ALA A 226 -10.93 37.00 -24.90
CA ALA A 226 -10.93 38.16 -24.01
C ALA A 226 -10.09 37.92 -22.74
N SER A 227 -10.32 36.80 -22.05
CA SER A 227 -9.67 36.51 -20.75
C SER A 227 -8.30 35.85 -20.89
N GLN A 228 -7.96 35.33 -22.08
CA GLN A 228 -6.78 34.50 -22.34
C GLN A 228 -6.73 33.21 -21.50
N LEU A 229 -7.85 32.82 -20.89
CA LEU A 229 -7.95 31.55 -20.16
C LEU A 229 -7.92 30.39 -21.13
N GLY A 230 -7.12 29.37 -20.79
CA GLY A 230 -7.11 28.09 -21.48
C GLY A 230 -8.34 27.26 -21.12
N GLY A 231 -8.91 26.61 -22.13
CA GLY A 231 -9.97 25.62 -21.97
C GLY A 231 -9.64 24.36 -22.76
N GLN A 232 -10.33 23.27 -22.42
CA GLN A 232 -10.19 22.01 -23.14
C GLN A 232 -11.50 21.23 -23.15
N TYR A 233 -11.72 20.42 -24.19
CA TYR A 233 -12.90 19.56 -24.32
C TYR A 233 -12.54 18.25 -25.05
N SER A 234 -13.22 17.17 -24.69
CA SER A 234 -13.08 15.86 -25.34
C SER A 234 -13.82 15.84 -26.69
N THR A 235 -13.26 15.15 -27.69
CA THR A 235 -13.81 15.10 -29.06
C THR A 235 -14.23 13.72 -29.54
N ALA A 236 -13.90 12.66 -28.79
CA ALA A 236 -14.23 11.29 -29.17
C ALA A 236 -14.81 10.50 -28.00
N PHE A 237 -15.76 9.62 -28.30
CA PHE A 237 -16.26 8.63 -27.35
C PHE A 237 -15.46 7.33 -27.52
N LEU A 238 -14.80 6.90 -26.44
CA LEU A 238 -13.90 5.75 -26.42
C LEU A 238 -14.58 4.58 -25.71
N SER A 239 -14.74 3.47 -26.43
CA SER A 239 -15.30 2.22 -25.92
C SER A 239 -14.35 1.53 -24.95
N ALA A 240 -14.90 0.88 -23.92
CA ALA A 240 -14.12 0.00 -23.06
C ALA A 240 -13.58 -1.19 -23.89
N PRO A 241 -12.31 -1.59 -23.71
CA PRO A 241 -11.77 -2.78 -24.37
C PRO A 241 -12.53 -4.07 -23.98
N SER A 242 -12.53 -5.05 -24.87
CA SER A 242 -13.16 -6.36 -24.60
C SER A 242 -12.56 -7.01 -23.35
N GLY A 243 -13.43 -7.61 -22.51
CA GLY A 243 -13.06 -8.25 -21.25
C GLY A 243 -12.80 -7.29 -20.08
N ILE A 244 -12.90 -5.97 -20.29
CA ILE A 244 -12.76 -4.96 -19.24
C ILE A 244 -14.16 -4.42 -18.89
N PRO A 245 -14.65 -4.64 -17.65
CA PRO A 245 -15.95 -4.14 -17.23
C PRO A 245 -16.04 -2.61 -17.31
N ASN A 246 -17.17 -2.10 -17.79
CA ASN A 246 -17.48 -0.68 -17.72
C ASN A 246 -17.90 -0.30 -16.29
N GLY A 247 -16.92 0.02 -15.45
CA GLY A 247 -17.12 0.52 -14.09
C GLY A 247 -16.95 2.04 -13.98
N PRO A 248 -17.22 2.61 -12.78
CA PRO A 248 -16.95 4.02 -12.49
C PRO A 248 -15.44 4.37 -12.49
N SER A 249 -14.59 3.34 -12.49
CA SER A 249 -13.14 3.36 -12.63
C SER A 249 -12.68 2.05 -13.28
N PHE A 250 -11.45 2.01 -13.80
CA PHE A 250 -10.75 0.74 -14.02
C PHE A 250 -10.23 0.25 -12.66
N ASN A 251 -10.75 -0.87 -12.19
CA ASN A 251 -10.39 -1.43 -10.89
C ASN A 251 -9.18 -2.37 -11.02
N PRO A 252 -8.26 -2.37 -10.03
CA PRO A 252 -7.20 -3.36 -9.98
C PRO A 252 -7.76 -4.77 -9.69
N ASP A 253 -7.03 -5.78 -10.10
CA ASP A 253 -7.27 -7.18 -9.73
C ASP A 253 -7.01 -7.40 -8.23
N VAL A 254 -5.97 -6.75 -7.70
CA VAL A 254 -5.60 -6.78 -6.28
C VAL A 254 -5.64 -5.36 -5.72
N ALA A 255 -6.65 -5.08 -4.90
CA ALA A 255 -6.80 -3.78 -4.26
C ALA A 255 -5.82 -3.62 -3.09
N VAL A 256 -5.00 -2.57 -3.14
CA VAL A 256 -4.06 -2.17 -2.09
C VAL A 256 -4.11 -0.66 -1.95
N ALA A 257 -4.58 -0.20 -0.79
CA ALA A 257 -4.63 1.22 -0.48
C ALA A 257 -3.30 1.69 0.13
N MET A 258 -2.97 2.97 -0.11
CA MET A 258 -1.88 3.66 0.57
C MET A 258 -2.44 4.56 1.66
N ARG A 259 -1.90 4.46 2.87
CA ARG A 259 -2.20 5.34 4.00
C ARG A 259 -1.11 6.40 4.14
N SER A 260 -1.43 7.52 4.80
CA SER A 260 -0.43 8.52 5.16
C SER A 260 0.68 7.93 6.03
N THR A 261 0.34 7.02 6.94
CA THR A 261 1.30 6.30 7.78
C THR A 261 2.26 5.43 6.98
N ASP A 262 1.86 4.87 5.83
CA ASP A 262 2.80 4.15 4.95
C ASP A 262 3.85 5.10 4.36
N PHE A 263 3.41 6.28 3.90
CA PHE A 263 4.29 7.30 3.34
C PHE A 263 5.34 7.77 4.37
N PHE A 264 4.89 8.12 5.58
CA PHE A 264 5.77 8.58 6.64
C PHE A 264 6.67 7.47 7.20
N ALA A 265 6.21 6.23 7.19
CA ALA A 265 7.02 5.06 7.53
C ALA A 265 7.98 4.63 6.40
N ARG A 266 8.08 5.38 5.29
CA ARG A 266 8.96 5.08 4.13
C ARG A 266 8.65 3.71 3.49
N PHE A 267 7.38 3.32 3.51
CA PHE A 267 6.92 2.01 3.05
C PHE A 267 5.98 2.15 1.85
N ASP A 268 6.16 1.28 0.85
CA ASP A 268 5.19 1.11 -0.22
C ASP A 268 4.37 -0.18 0.00
N PRO A 269 3.09 -0.06 0.41
CA PRO A 269 2.24 -1.22 0.64
C PRO A 269 1.99 -2.02 -0.65
N VAL A 270 2.07 -1.39 -1.82
CA VAL A 270 1.90 -2.10 -3.09
C VAL A 270 3.12 -2.97 -3.38
N LEU A 271 4.34 -2.48 -3.16
CA LEU A 271 5.52 -3.33 -3.29
C LEU A 271 5.52 -4.45 -2.26
N GLY A 272 5.15 -4.17 -1.00
CA GLY A 272 4.97 -5.20 0.02
C GLY A 272 3.99 -6.30 -0.42
N ALA A 273 2.87 -5.92 -1.04
CA ALA A 273 1.91 -6.86 -1.61
C ALA A 273 2.44 -7.63 -2.85
N ILE A 274 3.26 -7.00 -3.69
CA ILE A 274 3.97 -7.66 -4.81
C ILE A 274 4.91 -8.74 -4.30
N LEU A 275 5.73 -8.42 -3.29
CA LEU A 275 6.66 -9.36 -2.66
C LEU A 275 5.91 -10.51 -1.97
N ALA A 276 4.79 -10.20 -1.32
CA ALA A 276 3.94 -11.19 -0.66
C ALA A 276 3.16 -12.07 -1.64
N ARG A 277 3.11 -11.73 -2.94
CA ARG A 277 2.18 -12.35 -3.89
C ARG A 277 0.74 -12.28 -3.37
N SER A 278 0.33 -11.11 -2.88
CA SER A 278 -0.98 -10.93 -2.25
C SER A 278 -2.12 -11.27 -3.19
N ASN A 279 -3.15 -11.93 -2.64
CA ASN A 279 -4.39 -12.25 -3.34
C ASN A 279 -5.50 -11.22 -3.10
N GLY A 280 -5.17 -10.08 -2.48
CA GLY A 280 -6.13 -9.03 -2.14
C GLY A 280 -6.29 -8.82 -0.63
N ALA A 281 -6.83 -7.66 -0.30
CA ALA A 281 -7.23 -7.32 1.06
C ALA A 281 -8.43 -8.17 1.53
N ALA A 282 -8.52 -8.41 2.83
CA ALA A 282 -9.74 -8.93 3.43
C ALA A 282 -10.90 -7.92 3.26
N PRO A 283 -12.16 -8.39 3.17
CA PRO A 283 -13.30 -7.50 3.25
C PRO A 283 -13.26 -6.68 4.55
N PRO A 284 -13.53 -5.36 4.50
CA PRO A 284 -13.57 -4.56 5.71
C PRO A 284 -14.61 -5.08 6.72
N PRO A 285 -14.36 -4.96 8.03
CA PRO A 285 -15.34 -5.34 9.04
C PRO A 285 -16.60 -4.46 8.94
N SER A 286 -17.73 -4.99 9.41
CA SER A 286 -19.03 -4.30 9.39
C SER A 286 -19.85 -4.57 10.65
N GLY A 287 -20.93 -3.80 10.85
CA GLY A 287 -21.79 -3.84 12.04
C GLY A 287 -21.52 -2.69 13.00
N ASN A 288 -21.90 -2.88 14.27
CA ASN A 288 -21.78 -1.85 15.32
C ASN A 288 -20.54 -2.06 16.21
N VAL A 289 -19.79 -3.13 15.97
CA VAL A 289 -18.40 -3.29 16.44
C VAL A 289 -17.50 -3.66 15.27
N PHE A 290 -16.42 -2.91 15.08
CA PHE A 290 -15.42 -3.16 14.04
C PHE A 290 -14.23 -3.92 14.63
N VAL A 291 -14.05 -5.17 14.21
CA VAL A 291 -12.92 -6.00 14.63
C VAL A 291 -11.75 -5.81 13.69
N LEU A 292 -10.60 -5.43 14.24
CA LEU A 292 -9.36 -5.19 13.51
C LEU A 292 -8.21 -5.99 14.12
N ASN A 293 -7.14 -6.14 13.34
CA ASN A 293 -5.86 -6.62 13.84
C ASN A 293 -5.40 -5.74 15.03
N GLY A 294 -5.10 -6.40 16.16
CA GLY A 294 -4.83 -5.71 17.43
C GLY A 294 -3.53 -4.91 17.48
N ALA A 295 -2.70 -4.98 16.44
CA ALA A 295 -1.47 -4.20 16.32
C ALA A 295 -1.61 -3.08 15.28
N SER A 296 -2.14 -3.39 14.09
CA SER A 296 -2.10 -2.47 12.95
C SER A 296 -3.32 -1.55 12.82
N PHE A 297 -4.47 -1.95 13.39
CA PHE A 297 -5.78 -1.34 13.19
C PHE A 297 -6.12 -1.06 11.71
N ARG A 298 -5.67 -1.93 10.80
CA ARG A 298 -5.99 -1.83 9.37
C ARG A 298 -7.28 -2.53 9.02
N THR A 299 -8.19 -1.81 8.35
CA THR A 299 -9.49 -2.31 7.89
C THR A 299 -9.37 -3.30 6.74
N GLU A 300 -8.27 -3.23 6.00
CA GLU A 300 -7.92 -4.10 4.87
C GLU A 300 -7.16 -5.36 5.29
N GLN A 301 -6.92 -5.54 6.59
CA GLN A 301 -6.33 -6.74 7.16
C GLN A 301 -7.39 -7.53 7.92
N GLY A 302 -7.35 -8.86 7.75
CA GLY A 302 -8.11 -9.76 8.60
C GLY A 302 -7.52 -9.85 10.01
N VAL A 303 -7.98 -10.84 10.75
CA VAL A 303 -7.32 -11.32 11.97
C VAL A 303 -6.98 -12.80 11.79
N ALA A 304 -6.08 -13.34 12.61
CA ALA A 304 -5.68 -14.74 12.52
C ALA A 304 -6.06 -15.51 13.78
N PRO A 305 -6.21 -16.84 13.71
CA PRO A 305 -6.38 -17.66 14.90
C PRO A 305 -5.22 -17.43 15.88
N GLY A 306 -5.52 -17.35 17.18
CA GLY A 306 -4.51 -17.12 18.21
C GLY A 306 -3.91 -15.71 18.27
N SER A 307 -4.39 -14.76 17.45
CA SER A 307 -3.86 -13.39 17.40
C SER A 307 -4.57 -12.45 18.38
N PHE A 308 -3.89 -11.36 18.78
CA PHE A 308 -4.55 -10.17 19.31
C PHE A 308 -5.47 -9.53 18.25
N ALA A 309 -6.68 -9.17 18.68
CA ALA A 309 -7.65 -8.40 17.92
C ALA A 309 -8.27 -7.31 18.81
N SER A 310 -8.75 -6.24 18.17
CA SER A 310 -9.43 -5.13 18.84
C SER A 310 -10.78 -4.87 18.19
N GLY A 311 -11.84 -4.91 18.99
CA GLY A 311 -13.20 -4.53 18.61
C GLY A 311 -13.48 -3.10 19.04
N PHE A 312 -13.72 -2.21 18.09
CA PHE A 312 -14.09 -0.81 18.34
C PHE A 312 -15.60 -0.60 18.17
N GLY A 313 -16.24 0.03 19.15
CA GLY A 313 -17.69 0.27 19.12
C GLY A 313 -18.10 1.31 20.15
N SER A 314 -19.40 1.41 20.41
CA SER A 314 -19.96 2.18 21.52
C SER A 314 -20.76 1.21 22.38
N PHE A 315 -20.20 0.82 23.53
CA PHE A 315 -20.76 -0.16 24.44
C PHE A 315 -21.38 0.55 25.64
N GLU A 316 -22.64 0.24 25.97
CA GLU A 316 -23.32 0.84 27.12
C GLU A 316 -22.66 0.49 28.47
N GLN A 317 -21.90 -0.60 28.51
CA GLN A 317 -21.19 -1.11 29.67
C GLN A 317 -19.81 -1.64 29.24
N VAL A 318 -18.87 -1.76 30.18
CA VAL A 318 -17.59 -2.40 29.91
C VAL A 318 -17.83 -3.89 29.61
N PRO A 319 -17.44 -4.39 28.43
CA PRO A 319 -17.62 -5.79 28.08
C PRO A 319 -16.91 -6.76 29.04
N ASP A 320 -17.57 -7.86 29.40
CA ASP A 320 -17.01 -8.96 30.19
C ASP A 320 -16.91 -10.28 29.40
N GLN A 321 -17.48 -10.32 28.20
CA GLN A 321 -17.43 -11.49 27.31
C GLN A 321 -17.38 -11.08 25.84
N VAL A 322 -16.57 -11.80 25.06
CA VAL A 322 -16.55 -11.76 23.60
C VAL A 322 -16.77 -13.17 23.07
N LEU A 323 -17.76 -13.33 22.18
CA LEU A 323 -17.98 -14.57 21.44
C LEU A 323 -17.62 -14.34 19.97
N ILE A 324 -16.79 -15.23 19.42
CA ILE A 324 -16.47 -15.29 18.00
C ILE A 324 -17.23 -16.48 17.42
N ALA A 325 -18.23 -16.18 16.59
CA ALA A 325 -19.36 -17.05 16.30
C ALA A 325 -20.06 -17.53 17.60
N SER A 326 -19.59 -18.63 18.18
CA SER A 326 -20.08 -19.16 19.46
C SER A 326 -18.95 -19.62 20.39
N THR A 327 -17.70 -19.36 20.02
CA THR A 327 -16.53 -19.70 20.84
C THR A 327 -16.09 -18.47 21.63
N SER A 328 -15.86 -18.63 22.93
CA SER A 328 -15.39 -17.51 23.76
C SER A 328 -13.98 -17.08 23.33
N GLY A 329 -13.82 -15.81 23.01
CA GLY A 329 -12.51 -15.15 22.99
C GLY A 329 -12.04 -14.85 24.41
N HIS A 330 -10.73 -14.67 24.59
CA HIS A 330 -10.16 -14.25 25.88
C HIS A 330 -9.97 -12.73 25.88
N ILE A 331 -10.72 -12.01 26.72
CA ILE A 331 -10.56 -10.56 26.86
C ILE A 331 -9.23 -10.27 27.58
N ALA A 332 -8.39 -9.48 26.93
CA ALA A 332 -7.14 -8.96 27.50
C ALA A 332 -7.36 -7.62 28.21
N SER A 333 -8.21 -6.75 27.64
CA SER A 333 -8.65 -5.50 28.26
C SER A 333 -9.93 -4.99 27.60
N ALA A 334 -10.72 -4.19 28.32
CA ALA A 334 -11.96 -3.64 27.79
C ALA A 334 -12.27 -2.25 28.38
N SER A 335 -12.90 -1.42 27.57
CA SER A 335 -13.50 -0.14 27.91
C SER A 335 -14.90 -0.06 27.28
N VAL A 336 -15.62 1.04 27.49
CA VAL A 336 -16.92 1.29 26.85
C VAL A 336 -16.83 1.59 25.34
N SER A 337 -15.63 1.71 24.77
CA SER A 337 -15.45 1.98 23.34
C SER A 337 -14.53 0.99 22.61
N GLN A 338 -13.85 0.13 23.36
CA GLN A 338 -12.90 -0.82 22.80
C GLN A 338 -12.80 -2.08 23.65
N VAL A 339 -12.77 -3.25 23.01
CA VAL A 339 -12.42 -4.53 23.64
C VAL A 339 -11.24 -5.16 22.92
N ASN A 340 -10.17 -5.46 23.65
CA ASN A 340 -9.01 -6.18 23.16
C ASN A 340 -9.09 -7.63 23.60
N PHE A 341 -8.93 -8.56 22.68
CA PHE A 341 -9.11 -9.98 22.97
C PHE A 341 -8.20 -10.86 22.11
N ILE A 342 -7.98 -12.09 22.57
CA ILE A 342 -7.29 -13.14 21.82
C ILE A 342 -8.32 -13.96 21.05
N VAL A 343 -8.12 -14.06 19.73
CA VAL A 343 -8.90 -14.94 18.86
C VAL A 343 -8.60 -16.40 19.23
N PRO A 344 -9.61 -17.28 19.42
CA PRO A 344 -9.37 -18.70 19.69
C PRO A 344 -8.49 -19.34 18.62
N VAL A 345 -7.52 -20.16 19.03
CA VAL A 345 -6.62 -20.89 18.12
C VAL A 345 -7.37 -21.87 17.21
N SER A 346 -8.55 -22.33 17.64
CA SER A 346 -9.42 -23.23 16.89
C SER A 346 -10.36 -22.51 15.91
N ALA A 347 -10.32 -21.18 15.82
CA ALA A 347 -11.23 -20.44 14.95
C ALA A 347 -10.87 -20.71 13.48
N PRO A 348 -11.81 -21.18 12.64
CA PRO A 348 -11.49 -21.49 11.24
C PRO A 348 -11.33 -20.21 10.42
N PRO A 349 -10.44 -20.19 9.41
CA PRO A 349 -10.42 -19.14 8.40
C PRO A 349 -11.77 -19.05 7.67
N GLY A 350 -12.28 -17.84 7.51
CA GLY A 350 -13.63 -17.61 6.98
C GLY A 350 -14.26 -16.32 7.49
N PRO A 351 -15.28 -15.78 6.79
CA PRO A 351 -16.14 -14.76 7.35
C PRO A 351 -16.77 -15.27 8.63
N THR A 352 -16.80 -14.44 9.68
CA THR A 352 -17.36 -14.81 10.97
C THR A 352 -18.03 -13.61 11.64
N THR A 353 -18.69 -13.86 12.76
CA THR A 353 -19.34 -12.84 13.58
C THR A 353 -18.65 -12.66 14.93
N ILE A 354 -18.78 -11.47 15.49
CA ILE A 354 -18.48 -11.17 16.88
C ILE A 354 -19.77 -10.80 17.62
N SER A 355 -19.88 -11.22 18.87
CA SER A 355 -20.86 -10.73 19.85
C SER A 355 -20.10 -10.24 21.08
N VAL A 356 -20.20 -8.94 21.36
CA VAL A 356 -19.62 -8.28 22.54
C VAL A 356 -20.70 -8.17 23.60
N ARG A 357 -20.43 -8.67 24.81
CA ARG A 357 -21.45 -8.86 25.85
C ARG A 357 -20.98 -8.34 27.21
N ALA A 358 -21.95 -7.98 28.05
CA ALA A 358 -21.76 -7.72 29.48
C ALA A 358 -22.95 -8.30 30.26
N ALA A 359 -22.70 -8.96 31.39
CA ALA A 359 -23.73 -9.54 32.25
C ALA A 359 -24.77 -10.40 31.51
N GLY A 360 -24.34 -11.11 30.46
CA GLY A 360 -25.20 -11.96 29.62
C GLY A 360 -26.01 -11.23 28.54
N VAL A 361 -25.93 -9.91 28.44
CA VAL A 361 -26.60 -9.10 27.40
C VAL A 361 -25.63 -8.81 26.26
N GLU A 362 -26.10 -8.92 25.01
CA GLU A 362 -25.33 -8.48 23.84
C GLU A 362 -25.36 -6.95 23.71
N LEU A 363 -24.19 -6.34 23.76
CA LEU A 363 -24.00 -4.89 23.63
C LEU A 363 -23.79 -4.48 22.17
N ALA A 364 -23.08 -5.30 21.39
CA ALA A 364 -22.79 -5.03 19.99
C ALA A 364 -22.46 -6.31 19.22
N THR A 365 -22.72 -6.28 17.91
CA THR A 365 -22.33 -7.34 16.98
C THR A 365 -21.74 -6.76 15.71
N GLY A 366 -20.93 -7.58 15.03
CA GLY A 366 -20.29 -7.24 13.78
C GLY A 366 -19.82 -8.47 13.02
N GLN A 367 -19.39 -8.25 11.79
CA GLN A 367 -18.79 -9.25 10.91
C GLN A 367 -17.35 -8.86 10.60
N PHE A 368 -16.48 -9.85 10.52
CA PHE A 368 -15.09 -9.67 10.15
C PHE A 368 -14.52 -10.94 9.53
N MET A 369 -13.27 -10.86 9.06
CA MET A 369 -12.60 -11.92 8.32
C MET A 369 -11.50 -12.57 9.17
N ILE A 370 -11.61 -13.87 9.42
CA ILE A 370 -10.48 -14.68 9.92
C ILE A 370 -9.69 -15.20 8.72
N THR A 371 -8.39 -14.90 8.69
CA THR A 371 -7.45 -15.32 7.65
C THR A 371 -6.44 -16.31 8.23
N ALA A 372 -5.82 -17.12 7.37
CA ALA A 372 -4.83 -18.11 7.82
C ALA A 372 -3.61 -17.47 8.52
N SER A 373 -3.22 -16.27 8.09
CA SER A 373 -2.23 -15.42 8.75
C SER A 373 -2.55 -13.95 8.46
N SER A 374 -2.32 -13.08 9.44
CA SER A 374 -2.53 -11.64 9.30
C SER A 374 -1.48 -10.89 10.12
N PRO A 375 -0.24 -10.79 9.64
CA PRO A 375 0.84 -10.19 10.41
C PRO A 375 0.53 -8.72 10.68
N GLY A 376 0.61 -8.31 11.95
CA GLY A 376 0.49 -6.91 12.37
C GLY A 376 1.65 -6.56 13.31
N LEU A 377 2.35 -5.47 13.00
CA LEU A 377 3.45 -4.95 13.82
C LEU A 377 2.91 -3.94 14.83
N PHE A 378 3.27 -4.11 16.10
CA PHE A 378 2.87 -3.17 17.15
C PHE A 378 3.61 -1.84 16.99
N ILE A 379 2.91 -0.74 17.26
CA ILE A 379 3.40 0.63 17.14
C ILE A 379 3.47 1.23 18.56
N LEU A 380 4.63 1.77 18.95
CA LEU A 380 4.82 2.34 20.30
C LEU A 380 4.10 3.67 20.49
N GLN A 381 4.06 4.48 19.44
CA GLN A 381 3.46 5.82 19.46
C GLN A 381 2.51 5.95 18.26
N PRO A 382 1.27 5.46 18.35
CA PRO A 382 0.33 5.50 17.23
C PRO A 382 0.03 6.91 16.69
N ALA A 383 0.21 7.94 17.54
CA ALA A 383 0.08 9.35 17.19
C ALA A 383 1.26 9.88 16.36
N ASP A 384 2.43 9.23 16.42
CA ASP A 384 3.57 9.58 15.60
C ASP A 384 3.35 9.07 14.17
N PRO A 385 3.26 9.95 13.16
CA PRO A 385 3.07 9.55 11.78
C PRO A 385 4.20 8.65 11.25
N ALA A 386 5.40 8.71 11.81
CA ALA A 386 6.51 7.83 11.44
C ALA A 386 6.34 6.39 11.94
N GLN A 387 5.34 6.11 12.78
CA GLN A 387 4.99 4.78 13.26
C GLN A 387 6.18 4.02 13.88
N PRO A 388 6.83 4.51 14.95
CA PRO A 388 7.93 3.80 15.59
C PRO A 388 7.45 2.43 16.10
N GLY A 389 8.16 1.38 15.69
CA GLY A 389 7.79 0.00 16.00
C GLY A 389 8.06 -0.38 17.44
N ALA A 390 7.26 -1.30 17.98
CA ALA A 390 7.62 -2.03 19.19
C ALA A 390 8.76 -3.00 18.84
N VAL A 391 9.98 -2.46 18.89
CA VAL A 391 11.22 -3.15 18.53
C VAL A 391 12.26 -2.87 19.58
N GLU A 392 12.97 -3.91 20.01
CA GLU A 392 14.14 -3.80 20.87
C GLU A 392 15.41 -4.13 20.08
N ASN A 393 16.50 -3.47 20.43
CA ASN A 393 17.83 -3.79 19.94
C ASN A 393 18.37 -5.07 20.60
N GLN A 394 19.56 -5.49 20.17
CA GLN A 394 20.24 -6.69 20.69
C GLN A 394 20.55 -6.61 22.19
N ASP A 395 20.66 -5.39 22.72
CA ASP A 395 20.91 -5.09 24.14
C ASP A 395 19.62 -4.87 24.95
N TYR A 396 18.45 -5.20 24.38
CA TYR A 396 17.12 -4.98 24.97
C TYR A 396 16.70 -3.52 25.14
N SER A 397 17.49 -2.55 24.63
CA SER A 397 17.02 -1.17 24.58
C SER A 397 15.91 -1.02 23.54
N VAL A 398 14.87 -0.23 23.85
CA VAL A 398 13.85 0.14 22.86
C VAL A 398 14.52 0.90 21.72
N ASN A 399 14.30 0.44 20.49
CA ASN A 399 14.86 1.05 19.29
C ASN A 399 14.28 2.46 19.08
N SER A 400 15.17 3.43 18.92
CA SER A 400 14.80 4.84 18.74
C SER A 400 15.97 5.60 18.10
N GLN A 401 15.76 6.88 17.78
CA GLN A 401 16.85 7.72 17.27
C GLN A 401 18.02 7.83 18.25
N SER A 402 17.75 7.77 19.57
CA SER A 402 18.80 7.81 20.61
C SER A 402 19.45 6.44 20.83
N ASN A 403 18.76 5.35 20.48
CA ASN A 403 19.22 3.98 20.61
C ASN A 403 19.09 3.26 19.25
N PRO A 404 19.86 3.65 18.22
CA PRO A 404 19.80 2.99 16.91
C PRO A 404 20.45 1.60 16.97
N ALA A 405 19.91 0.65 16.19
CA ALA A 405 20.48 -0.68 16.03
C ALA A 405 21.74 -0.61 15.15
N PRO A 406 22.88 -1.22 15.53
CA PRO A 406 24.01 -1.38 14.61
C PRO A 406 23.63 -2.20 13.36
N GLY A 407 24.13 -1.82 12.19
CA GLY A 407 24.11 -2.70 11.02
C GLY A 407 24.71 -4.08 11.35
N GLY A 408 24.01 -5.17 11.01
CA GLY A 408 24.41 -6.54 11.31
C GLY A 408 24.03 -7.07 12.69
N SER A 409 23.55 -6.20 13.60
CA SER A 409 23.02 -6.63 14.91
C SER A 409 21.66 -7.31 14.76
N VAL A 410 21.19 -7.93 15.85
CA VAL A 410 19.86 -8.53 15.92
C VAL A 410 18.88 -7.57 16.57
N ILE A 411 17.69 -7.42 16.01
CA ILE A 411 16.56 -6.73 16.64
C ILE A 411 15.47 -7.73 17.01
N GLN A 412 14.70 -7.43 18.04
CA GLN A 412 13.53 -8.17 18.49
C GLN A 412 12.28 -7.40 18.10
N ILE A 413 11.42 -8.01 17.31
CA ILE A 413 10.27 -7.38 16.68
C ILE A 413 9.01 -7.97 17.32
N PHE A 414 8.12 -7.12 17.84
CA PHE A 414 6.88 -7.56 18.45
C PHE A 414 5.69 -7.37 17.49
N ALA A 415 4.94 -8.45 17.30
CA ALA A 415 3.87 -8.55 16.33
C ALA A 415 2.70 -9.40 16.84
N THR A 416 1.66 -9.53 16.02
CA THR A 416 0.55 -10.45 16.19
C THR A 416 0.16 -11.08 14.85
N GLY A 417 -0.64 -12.15 14.88
CA GLY A 417 -1.24 -12.73 13.67
C GLY A 417 -0.30 -13.61 12.83
N TYR A 418 0.61 -14.29 13.52
CA TYR A 418 1.63 -15.20 12.98
C TYR A 418 1.06 -16.37 12.14
N GLY A 419 -0.19 -16.77 12.37
CA GLY A 419 -0.84 -17.85 11.63
C GLY A 419 -0.48 -19.25 12.15
N ALA A 420 -0.44 -20.24 11.26
CA ALA A 420 -0.13 -21.61 11.66
C ALA A 420 1.37 -21.80 11.96
N LEU A 421 1.67 -22.54 13.03
CA LEU A 421 3.04 -22.95 13.36
C LEU A 421 3.45 -24.15 12.50
N ASP A 422 4.74 -24.22 12.17
CA ASP A 422 5.33 -25.40 11.55
C ASP A 422 5.54 -26.55 12.56
N ALA A 423 6.07 -27.68 12.09
CA ALA A 423 6.31 -28.86 12.93
C ALA A 423 7.30 -28.63 14.09
N SER A 424 8.12 -27.56 14.02
CA SER A 424 9.05 -27.16 15.08
C SER A 424 8.43 -26.20 16.10
N GLY A 425 7.18 -25.76 15.87
CA GLY A 425 6.53 -24.72 16.67
C GLY A 425 6.92 -23.30 16.26
N SER A 426 7.64 -23.12 15.15
CA SER A 426 8.02 -21.81 14.62
C SER A 426 6.92 -21.24 13.74
N ALA A 427 6.78 -19.91 13.70
CA ALA A 427 5.88 -19.23 12.78
C ALA A 427 6.64 -18.81 11.51
N PRO A 428 6.36 -19.38 10.32
CA PRO A 428 7.06 -19.00 9.10
C PRO A 428 6.82 -17.53 8.73
N VAL A 429 7.91 -16.79 8.53
CA VAL A 429 7.85 -15.36 8.21
C VAL A 429 9.07 -14.91 7.41
N GLN A 430 8.87 -13.89 6.60
CA GLN A 430 9.95 -13.11 6.02
C GLN A 430 9.91 -11.70 6.61
N ALA A 431 11.06 -11.18 7.02
CA ALA A 431 11.22 -9.82 7.49
C ALA A 431 11.95 -8.98 6.45
N TYR A 432 11.51 -7.73 6.28
CA TYR A 432 12.13 -6.79 5.35
C TYR A 432 12.42 -5.49 6.07
N ILE A 433 13.65 -5.00 5.93
CA ILE A 433 14.09 -3.71 6.46
C ILE A 433 14.55 -2.85 5.28
N ALA A 434 13.90 -1.72 5.07
CA ALA A 434 14.10 -0.86 3.89
C ALA A 434 14.03 -1.65 2.57
N GLU A 435 13.04 -2.55 2.45
CA GLU A 435 12.82 -3.44 1.29
C GLU A 435 13.94 -4.47 1.03
N LEU A 436 14.96 -4.53 1.89
CA LEU A 436 15.96 -5.59 1.87
C LEU A 436 15.50 -6.75 2.77
N PRO A 437 15.62 -8.01 2.30
CA PRO A 437 15.39 -9.18 3.15
C PRO A 437 16.30 -9.15 4.38
N ALA A 438 15.72 -9.30 5.56
CA ALA A 438 16.42 -9.48 6.82
C ALA A 438 16.43 -10.96 7.19
N GLU A 439 17.58 -11.47 7.65
CA GLU A 439 17.71 -12.86 8.09
C GLU A 439 16.88 -13.06 9.37
N VAL A 440 15.87 -13.92 9.31
CA VAL A 440 15.05 -14.29 10.48
C VAL A 440 15.76 -15.40 11.25
N LEU A 441 16.10 -15.11 12.51
CA LEU A 441 16.83 -16.00 13.41
C LEU A 441 15.90 -16.71 14.41
N PHE A 442 14.75 -16.11 14.71
CA PHE A 442 13.71 -16.67 15.54
C PHE A 442 12.36 -16.11 15.11
N SER A 443 11.31 -16.93 15.18
CA SER A 443 9.93 -16.49 14.96
C SER A 443 8.97 -17.43 15.67
N GLY A 444 8.31 -16.95 16.71
CA GLY A 444 7.38 -17.78 17.47
C GLY A 444 6.55 -17.01 18.50
N PRO A 445 5.41 -17.58 18.94
CA PRO A 445 4.60 -16.99 19.97
C PRO A 445 5.34 -17.03 21.32
N ILE A 446 5.36 -15.91 22.03
CA ILE A 446 6.00 -15.78 23.37
C ILE A 446 4.97 -15.58 24.49
N ALA A 447 3.75 -15.21 24.14
CA ALA A 447 2.58 -15.16 25.01
C ALA A 447 1.30 -15.30 24.14
N PRO A 448 0.11 -15.55 24.73
CA PRO A 448 -1.13 -15.57 23.96
C PRO A 448 -1.30 -14.28 23.14
N GLY A 449 -1.48 -14.42 21.82
CA GLY A 449 -1.57 -13.28 20.90
C GLY A 449 -0.24 -12.63 20.52
N LEU A 450 0.80 -12.75 21.32
CA LEU A 450 2.07 -12.04 21.14
C LEU A 450 3.09 -12.89 20.38
N TRP A 451 3.54 -12.35 19.26
CA TRP A 451 4.54 -12.93 18.39
C TRP A 451 5.85 -12.14 18.50
N GLN A 452 6.95 -12.84 18.71
CA GLN A 452 8.29 -12.25 18.63
C GLN A 452 9.03 -12.80 17.41
N ILE A 453 9.72 -11.91 16.70
CA ILE A 453 10.63 -12.23 15.60
C ILE A 453 12.00 -11.64 15.93
N ASN A 454 13.06 -12.43 15.86
CA ASN A 454 14.42 -11.91 15.90
C ASN A 454 14.96 -11.85 14.47
N ALA A 455 15.39 -10.68 14.00
CA ALA A 455 15.90 -10.50 12.65
C ALA A 455 17.23 -9.75 12.66
N ARG A 456 18.13 -10.12 11.73
CA ARG A 456 19.40 -9.41 11.54
C ARG A 456 19.20 -8.16 10.68
N VAL A 457 19.65 -7.01 11.18
CA VAL A 457 19.64 -5.76 10.43
C VAL A 457 20.63 -5.84 9.27
N PRO A 458 20.24 -5.55 8.02
CA PRO A 458 21.19 -5.48 6.90
C PRO A 458 22.31 -4.48 7.16
N ALA A 459 23.56 -4.88 6.97
CA ALA A 459 24.74 -4.12 7.36
C ALA A 459 24.95 -2.80 6.59
N SER A 460 24.27 -2.61 5.45
CA SER A 460 24.41 -1.44 4.58
C SER A 460 23.44 -0.30 4.92
N LEU A 461 22.60 -0.45 5.94
CA LEU A 461 21.55 0.51 6.28
C LEU A 461 22.00 1.49 7.35
N SER A 462 21.45 2.69 7.28
CA SER A 462 21.64 3.75 8.28
C SER A 462 20.43 4.69 8.26
N GLY A 463 20.15 5.35 9.39
CA GLY A 463 19.00 6.23 9.57
C GLY A 463 17.70 5.47 9.86
N GLN A 464 16.59 6.15 9.70
CA GLN A 464 15.24 5.63 9.87
C GLN A 464 14.85 4.74 8.69
N ALA A 465 14.68 3.45 8.95
CA ALA A 465 14.32 2.44 7.97
C ALA A 465 12.90 1.92 8.21
N SER A 466 12.19 1.58 7.13
CA SER A 466 10.92 0.86 7.21
C SER A 466 11.18 -0.60 7.63
N LEU A 467 10.27 -1.18 8.42
CA LEU A 467 10.23 -2.59 8.79
C LEU A 467 8.83 -3.14 8.51
N PHE A 468 8.75 -4.24 7.77
CA PHE A 468 7.49 -4.96 7.55
C PHE A 468 7.72 -6.48 7.47
N LEU A 469 6.65 -7.23 7.68
CA LEU A 469 6.64 -8.70 7.67
C LEU A 469 5.76 -9.23 6.56
N ILE A 470 6.12 -10.40 6.04
CA ILE A 470 5.31 -11.21 5.14
C ILE A 470 5.13 -12.59 5.75
N SER A 471 3.87 -13.02 5.91
CA SER A 471 3.50 -14.37 6.30
C SER A 471 2.50 -14.92 5.28
N GLY A 472 2.85 -16.02 4.61
CA GLY A 472 2.09 -16.52 3.47
C GLY A 472 1.94 -15.44 2.39
N ASN A 473 0.70 -15.14 2.00
CA ASN A 473 0.38 -14.10 1.03
C ASN A 473 -0.03 -12.76 1.67
N ALA A 474 0.15 -12.61 2.99
CA ALA A 474 -0.25 -11.42 3.75
C ALA A 474 0.97 -10.57 4.12
N VAL A 475 0.82 -9.26 3.95
CA VAL A 475 1.80 -8.24 4.34
C VAL A 475 1.30 -7.48 5.56
N SER A 476 2.21 -7.14 6.49
CA SER A 476 1.89 -6.34 7.66
C SER A 476 1.73 -4.85 7.34
N ASN A 477 1.27 -4.07 8.32
CA ASN A 477 1.64 -2.66 8.35
C ASN A 477 3.16 -2.53 8.42
N ALA A 478 3.70 -1.39 7.98
CA ALA A 478 5.07 -1.04 8.29
C ALA A 478 5.15 -0.23 9.59
N VAL A 479 6.31 -0.34 10.21
CA VAL A 479 6.78 0.52 11.31
C VAL A 479 8.16 1.05 10.96
N THR A 480 8.67 2.03 11.70
CA THR A 480 10.04 2.49 11.56
C THR A 480 10.95 1.95 12.67
N ILE A 481 12.22 1.75 12.29
CA ILE A 481 13.34 1.50 13.20
C ILE A 481 14.48 2.45 12.83
N TRP A 482 15.38 2.70 13.78
CA TRP A 482 16.61 3.46 13.56
C TRP A 482 17.82 2.52 13.50
N VAL A 483 18.67 2.75 12.50
CA VAL A 483 19.91 2.01 12.25
C VAL A 483 21.08 2.98 12.23
N GLN A 484 22.25 2.57 12.77
CA GLN A 484 23.48 3.37 12.76
C GLN A 484 24.52 2.88 11.76
#